data_AF-A0AAV8UY38-F1
#
_entry.id   AF-A0AAV8UY38-F1
#
_cell.length_a   1.000
_cell.length_b   1.000
_cell.length_c   1.000
_cell.angle_alpha   90.00
_cell.angle_beta   90.00
_cell.angle_gamma   90.00
#
_symmetry.space_group_name_H-M   'P 1'
#
loop_
_entity.id
_entity.type
_entity.pdbx_description
1 polymer ?
#
loop_
_entity_poly.entity_id
_entity_poly.type
_entity_poly.pdbx_seq_one_letter_code
_entity_poly.pdbx_strand_id
1 'polypeptide(L)'
;MVGFVNTIATPVQGAKRASCASASRRMVVVYNKEMIRDKIAAAVKEASEKSDKFGKQSQEAAVAWDVVEELSAELSHEKANDPKADPLDVYCEESPEADECRTYED
;
A
#
# COMPACT_ATOMS: atom_id res chain seq x y z
N MET A 1 -37.60 -53.66 -31.53
CA MET A 1 -37.92 -53.94 -30.11
C MET A 1 -37.45 -52.78 -29.25
N VAL A 2 -38.37 -52.32 -28.42
CA VAL A 2 -38.28 -51.30 -27.38
C VAL A 2 -37.00 -51.31 -26.53
N GLY A 3 -36.53 -50.13 -26.14
CA GLY A 3 -35.41 -49.95 -25.22
C GLY A 3 -35.35 -48.52 -24.68
N PHE A 4 -36.41 -48.13 -23.97
CA PHE A 4 -36.57 -46.86 -23.24
C PHE A 4 -35.46 -46.74 -22.18
N VAL A 5 -34.43 -45.92 -22.42
CA VAL A 5 -33.47 -45.57 -21.37
C VAL A 5 -34.08 -44.47 -20.52
N ASN A 6 -34.41 -44.84 -19.30
CA ASN A 6 -35.19 -44.08 -18.34
C ASN A 6 -34.40 -42.85 -17.86
N THR A 7 -34.93 -41.66 -18.13
CA THR A 7 -34.50 -40.41 -17.49
C THR A 7 -34.96 -40.41 -16.04
N ILE A 8 -34.02 -40.47 -15.10
CA ILE A 8 -34.26 -40.09 -13.70
C ILE A 8 -33.40 -38.87 -13.38
N ALA A 9 -33.97 -37.69 -13.64
CA ALA A 9 -33.48 -36.44 -13.09
C ALA A 9 -33.88 -36.39 -11.60
N THR A 10 -32.90 -36.47 -10.71
CA THR A 10 -33.09 -36.17 -9.29
C THR A 10 -32.93 -34.66 -9.06
N PRO A 11 -33.85 -33.99 -8.33
CA PRO A 11 -33.68 -32.59 -7.98
C PRO A 11 -32.69 -32.47 -6.80
N VAL A 12 -31.51 -31.91 -7.03
CA VAL A 12 -30.61 -31.46 -5.95
C VAL A 12 -31.05 -30.08 -5.47
N GLN A 13 -32.09 -30.04 -4.63
CA GLN A 13 -32.58 -28.79 -4.04
C GLN A 13 -31.83 -28.47 -2.74
N GLY A 14 -30.77 -27.66 -2.89
CA GLY A 14 -30.50 -26.46 -2.09
C GLY A 14 -30.32 -26.60 -0.57
N ALA A 15 -29.08 -26.81 -0.13
CA ALA A 15 -28.66 -26.49 1.23
C ALA A 15 -28.54 -24.96 1.40
N LYS A 16 -29.33 -24.36 2.30
CA LYS A 16 -29.20 -22.95 2.67
C LYS A 16 -27.87 -22.77 3.42
N ARG A 17 -26.95 -21.99 2.84
CA ARG A 17 -25.69 -21.60 3.51
C ARG A 17 -26.03 -20.64 4.64
N ALA A 18 -25.84 -21.08 5.88
CA ALA A 18 -25.90 -20.21 7.04
C ALA A 18 -24.80 -19.15 6.91
N SER A 19 -25.20 -17.88 7.02
CA SER A 19 -24.30 -16.73 7.06
C SER A 19 -23.38 -16.88 8.28
N CYS A 20 -22.08 -17.09 8.06
CA CYS A 20 -21.08 -16.89 9.09
C CYS A 20 -20.82 -15.38 9.21
N ALA A 21 -21.68 -14.68 9.95
CA ALA A 21 -21.38 -13.33 10.42
C ALA A 21 -20.28 -13.41 11.49
N SER A 22 -19.03 -13.58 11.06
CA SER A 22 -17.86 -13.25 11.86
C SER A 22 -17.34 -11.91 11.36
N ALA A 23 -17.89 -10.83 11.92
CA ALA A 23 -17.19 -9.55 11.92
C ALA A 23 -15.97 -9.70 12.84
N SER A 24 -14.94 -10.39 12.34
CA SER A 24 -13.63 -10.37 12.97
C SER A 24 -13.10 -8.96 12.78
N ARG A 25 -13.17 -8.16 13.85
CA ARG A 25 -12.59 -6.83 13.90
C ARG A 25 -11.09 -7.01 13.72
N ARG A 26 -10.63 -6.86 12.48
CA ARG A 26 -9.22 -6.91 12.11
C ARG A 26 -8.51 -5.84 12.91
N MET A 27 -7.69 -6.24 13.88
CA MET A 27 -6.80 -5.34 14.60
C MET A 27 -5.80 -4.82 13.57
N VAL A 28 -6.04 -3.61 13.04
CA VAL A 28 -5.04 -2.92 12.24
C VAL A 28 -3.95 -2.56 13.24
N VAL A 29 -2.81 -3.24 13.16
CA VAL A 29 -1.58 -2.75 13.78
C VAL A 29 -1.30 -1.43 13.07
N VAL A 30 -1.69 -0.33 13.70
CA VAL A 30 -1.44 1.01 13.17
C VAL A 30 0.07 1.21 13.27
N TYR A 31 0.75 1.01 12.14
CA TYR A 31 2.16 1.30 12.01
C TYR A 31 2.30 2.81 11.99
N ASN A 32 2.88 3.36 13.05
CA ASN A 32 3.07 4.80 13.14
C ASN A 32 4.20 5.20 12.17
N LYS A 33 3.92 6.11 11.23
CA LYS A 33 4.84 6.63 10.21
C LYS A 33 6.20 7.05 10.78
N GLU A 34 6.22 7.53 12.01
CA GLU A 34 7.44 7.92 12.73
C GLU A 34 8.35 6.71 12.99
N MET A 35 7.80 5.55 13.32
CA MET A 35 8.58 4.32 13.52
C MET A 35 9.27 3.85 12.23
N ILE A 36 8.65 4.07 11.06
CA ILE A 36 9.29 3.76 9.77
C ILE A 36 10.45 4.73 9.50
N ARG A 37 10.27 6.03 9.80
CA ARG A 37 11.36 7.00 9.68
C ARG A 37 12.54 6.66 10.59
N ASP A 38 12.28 6.25 11.82
CA ASP A 38 13.31 5.82 12.76
C ASP A 38 14.07 4.59 12.25
N LYS A 39 13.33 3.63 11.66
CA LYS A 39 13.94 2.45 11.02
C LYS A 39 14.81 2.81 9.83
N ILE A 40 14.38 3.75 8.99
CA ILE A 40 15.19 4.25 7.86
C ILE A 40 16.47 4.91 8.40
N ALA A 41 16.37 5.74 9.45
CA ALA A 41 17.54 6.38 10.04
C ALA A 41 18.53 5.35 10.62
N ALA A 42 18.03 4.29 11.27
CA ALA A 42 18.85 3.19 11.75
C ALA A 42 19.49 2.40 10.60
N ALA A 43 18.73 2.10 9.54
CA ALA A 43 19.22 1.37 8.37
C ALA A 43 20.28 2.17 7.59
N VAL A 44 20.12 3.49 7.46
CA VAL A 44 21.13 4.37 6.85
C VAL A 44 22.43 4.35 7.65
N LYS A 45 22.33 4.38 8.98
CA LYS A 45 23.52 4.29 9.84
C LYS A 45 24.23 2.95 9.64
N GLU A 46 23.49 1.84 9.62
CA GLU A 46 24.05 0.51 9.37
C GLU A 46 24.67 0.40 7.96
N ALA A 47 24.01 0.94 6.94
CA ALA A 47 24.50 0.96 5.56
C ALA A 47 25.78 1.78 5.43
N SER A 48 25.87 2.94 6.10
CA SER A 48 27.12 3.72 6.18
C SER A 48 28.23 2.92 6.86
N GLU A 49 27.96 2.34 8.03
CA GLU A 49 28.96 1.55 8.76
C GLU A 49 29.46 0.35 7.95
N LYS A 50 28.59 -0.32 7.17
CA LYS A 50 28.99 -1.40 6.26
C LYS A 50 29.77 -0.87 5.05
N SER A 51 29.37 0.26 4.49
CA SER A 51 30.09 0.91 3.40
C SER A 51 31.51 1.33 3.82
N ASP A 52 31.68 1.77 5.06
CA ASP A 52 32.98 2.16 5.61
C ASP A 52 33.85 0.94 5.95
N LYS A 53 33.25 -0.16 6.43
CA LYS A 53 33.96 -1.41 6.79
C LYS A 53 34.37 -2.26 5.60
N PHE A 54 33.46 -2.46 4.65
CA PHE A 54 33.63 -3.39 3.52
C PHE A 54 34.01 -2.66 2.22
N GLY A 55 33.85 -1.34 2.18
CA GLY A 55 34.12 -0.51 1.01
C GLY A 55 32.86 -0.19 0.22
N LYS A 56 32.84 0.99 -0.42
CA LYS A 56 31.65 1.52 -1.12
C LYS A 56 31.15 0.67 -2.29
N GLN A 57 31.98 -0.21 -2.84
CA GLN A 57 31.61 -1.11 -3.94
C GLN A 57 31.48 -2.58 -3.50
N SER A 58 31.48 -2.84 -2.19
CA SER A 58 31.29 -4.20 -1.70
C SER A 58 29.82 -4.63 -1.82
N GLN A 59 29.61 -5.94 -1.93
CA GLN A 59 28.27 -6.50 -2.06
C GLN A 59 27.46 -6.30 -0.76
N GLU A 60 28.12 -6.29 0.39
CA GLU A 60 27.52 -6.06 1.70
C GLU A 60 27.03 -4.62 1.87
N ALA A 61 27.75 -3.65 1.29
CA ALA A 61 27.31 -2.26 1.25
C ALA A 61 26.08 -2.11 0.34
N ALA A 62 26.10 -2.72 -0.85
CA ALA A 62 24.97 -2.70 -1.77
C ALA A 62 23.69 -3.26 -1.13
N VAL A 63 23.77 -4.46 -0.54
CA VAL A 63 22.62 -5.10 0.14
C VAL A 63 22.09 -4.24 1.30
N ALA A 64 22.95 -3.53 2.03
CA ALA A 64 22.50 -2.66 3.11
C ALA A 64 21.77 -1.41 2.60
N TRP A 65 22.24 -0.84 1.49
CA TRP A 65 21.56 0.27 0.81
C TRP A 65 20.25 -0.17 0.14
N ASP A 66 20.16 -1.39 -0.38
CA ASP A 66 18.92 -1.96 -0.91
C ASP A 66 17.81 -1.96 0.15
N VAL A 67 18.13 -2.32 1.40
CA VAL A 67 17.16 -2.29 2.51
C VAL A 67 16.67 -0.87 2.81
N VAL A 68 17.54 0.14 2.71
CA VAL A 68 17.15 1.55 2.88
C VAL A 68 16.20 1.97 1.75
N GLU A 69 16.49 1.57 0.50
CA GLU A 69 15.62 1.86 -0.63
C GLU A 69 14.23 1.25 -0.46
N GLU A 70 14.13 -0.03 -0.07
CA GLU A 70 12.84 -0.70 0.17
C GLU A 70 12.01 -0.01 1.27
N LEU A 71 12.63 0.33 2.41
CA LEU A 71 11.93 1.03 3.50
C LEU A 71 11.47 2.44 3.09
N SER A 72 12.27 3.13 2.27
CA SER A 72 11.93 4.47 1.77
C SER A 72 10.81 4.42 0.72
N ALA A 73 10.74 3.34 -0.06
CA ALA A 73 9.68 3.09 -1.02
C ALA A 73 8.35 2.86 -0.30
N GLU A 74 8.32 2.06 0.78
CA GLU A 74 7.12 1.87 1.59
C GLU A 74 6.64 3.20 2.23
N LEU A 75 7.56 4.01 2.75
CA LEU A 75 7.22 5.33 3.29
C LEU A 75 6.66 6.28 2.23
N SER A 76 7.19 6.23 1.00
CA SER A 76 6.74 7.07 -0.11
C SER A 76 5.40 6.60 -0.65
N HIS A 77 5.18 5.28 -0.72
CA HIS A 77 3.89 4.70 -1.07
C HIS A 77 2.83 5.11 -0.05
N GLU A 78 3.11 5.04 1.24
CA GLU A 78 2.17 5.52 2.27
C GLU A 78 1.87 7.03 2.12
N LYS A 79 2.90 7.84 1.84
CA LYS A 79 2.72 9.29 1.57
C LYS A 79 1.93 9.57 0.29
N ALA A 80 2.05 8.74 -0.74
CA ALA A 80 1.31 8.90 -1.98
C ALA A 80 -0.17 8.50 -1.81
N ASN A 81 -0.46 7.59 -0.88
CA ASN A 81 -1.82 7.24 -0.50
C ASN A 81 -2.45 8.23 0.49
N ASP A 82 -1.66 9.09 1.14
CA ASP A 82 -2.16 10.26 1.86
C ASP A 82 -2.67 11.29 0.82
N PRO A 83 -3.97 11.61 0.76
CA PRO A 83 -4.48 12.68 -0.10
C PRO A 83 -4.12 14.03 0.55
N LYS A 84 -2.84 14.37 0.55
CA LYS A 84 -2.44 15.74 0.83
C LYS A 84 -2.73 16.53 -0.44
N ALA A 85 -3.87 17.21 -0.44
CA ALA A 85 -4.13 18.28 -1.39
C ALA A 85 -2.89 19.16 -1.44
N ASP A 86 -2.42 19.46 -2.66
CA ASP A 86 -1.28 20.34 -2.83
C ASP A 86 -1.60 21.65 -2.09
N PRO A 87 -0.64 22.28 -1.40
CA PRO A 87 -0.91 23.54 -0.70
C PRO A 87 -1.54 24.59 -1.61
N LEU A 88 -1.25 24.56 -2.91
CA LEU A 88 -1.87 25.41 -3.91
C LEU A 88 -3.32 24.99 -4.22
N ASP A 89 -3.63 23.69 -4.24
CA ASP A 89 -4.98 23.17 -4.47
C ASP A 89 -5.94 23.65 -3.37
N VAL A 90 -5.52 23.53 -2.10
CA VAL A 90 -6.28 24.04 -0.94
C VAL A 90 -6.46 25.57 -1.03
N TYR A 91 -5.42 26.29 -1.43
CA TYR A 91 -5.48 27.74 -1.60
C TYR A 91 -6.44 28.16 -2.74
N CYS A 92 -6.45 27.40 -3.84
CA CYS A 92 -7.36 27.62 -4.96
C CYS A 92 -8.81 27.25 -4.65
N GLU A 93 -9.06 26.26 -3.76
CA GLU A 93 -10.39 25.97 -3.23
C GLU A 93 -10.93 27.10 -2.33
N GLU A 94 -10.08 27.72 -1.51
CA GLU A 94 -10.47 28.80 -0.60
C GLU A 94 -10.51 30.19 -1.26
N SER A 95 -9.84 30.39 -2.40
CA SER A 95 -9.77 31.67 -3.11
C SER A 95 -9.66 31.48 -4.63
N PRO A 96 -10.78 31.16 -5.31
CA PRO A 96 -10.80 30.91 -6.75
C PRO A 96 -10.55 32.17 -7.59
N GLU A 97 -10.62 33.36 -6.99
CA GLU A 97 -10.30 34.64 -7.65
C GLU A 97 -8.82 35.04 -7.55
N ALA A 98 -7.98 34.26 -6.85
CA ALA A 98 -6.54 34.51 -6.78
C ALA A 98 -5.92 34.39 -8.19
N ASP A 99 -4.95 35.25 -8.48
CA ASP A 99 -4.30 35.31 -9.80
C ASP A 99 -3.56 33.99 -10.12
N GLU A 100 -3.16 33.25 -9.08
CA GLU A 100 -2.53 31.92 -9.18
C GLU A 100 -3.51 30.79 -9.51
N CYS A 101 -4.82 30.98 -9.28
CA CYS A 101 -5.86 29.95 -9.39
C CYS A 101 -6.88 30.22 -10.51
N ARG A 102 -6.75 31.37 -11.17
CA ARG A 102 -7.64 31.80 -12.25
C ARG A 102 -7.46 30.94 -13.49
N THR A 103 -8.34 29.96 -13.64
CA THR A 103 -8.39 29.09 -14.82
C THR A 103 -9.31 29.72 -15.87
N TYR A 104 -8.79 29.97 -17.08
CA TYR A 104 -9.61 30.38 -18.23
C TYR A 104 -9.90 29.14 -19.06
N GLU A 105 -11.18 28.74 -19.17
CA GLU A 105 -11.60 27.75 -20.15
C GLU A 105 -11.79 28.45 -21.50
N ASP A 106 -11.02 28.07 -22.53
CA ASP A 106 -11.11 28.55 -23.92
C ASP A 106 -12.40 28.11 -24.63
#